data_AF-J7LIS5-F1
#
_entry.id   AF-J7LIS5-F1
#
_cell.length_a   1.000
_cell.length_b   1.000
_cell.length_c   1.000
_cell.angle_alpha   90.00
_cell.angle_beta   90.00
_cell.angle_gamma   90.00
#
_symmetry.space_group_name_H-M   'P 1'
#
loop_
_entity.id
_entity.type
_entity.pdbx_description
1 polymer ?
#
loop_
_entity_poly.entity_id
_entity_poly.type
_entity_poly.pdbx_seq_one_letter_code
_entity_poly.pdbx_strand_id
1 'polypeptide(L)'
;MSEHNGPENRGLDGGPDETVEVFTDEVVARLEQDAKEIISRYPKPRSALLPLLHLVQAEEGHVSKAGMRFCADQLGITQAEVNAVATFYTMYRRRPGGDYQVGVCTNTLCAVMGGDEIFSALKEHLDLANGETTEDGKVTLEHVECNAACDFAPVVMVNWEFFDNQTPATAKRLVDDLRLGADVAPTRGPASLCTWKQASRVLAGFDDGRAGEGVQAAAPSLAGLELARRNGWTAPDPNDLPSPSQGEEGAK
;
A
#
# COMPACT_ATOMS: atom_id res chain seq x y z
N MET A 1 -27.98 36.90 -30.01
CA MET A 1 -27.50 35.65 -30.64
C MET A 1 -25.99 35.74 -30.60
N SER A 2 -25.42 35.21 -29.53
CA SER A 2 -24.01 35.38 -29.16
C SER A 2 -23.45 33.97 -29.08
N GLU A 3 -22.66 33.61 -30.09
CA GLU A 3 -22.12 32.26 -30.25
C GLU A 3 -21.12 31.95 -29.13
N HIS A 4 -21.37 30.86 -28.41
CA HIS A 4 -20.45 30.25 -27.46
C HIS A 4 -19.35 29.51 -28.24
N ASN A 5 -18.13 30.04 -28.24
CA ASN A 5 -16.95 29.29 -28.65
C ASN A 5 -16.41 28.51 -27.43
N GLY A 6 -16.56 27.19 -27.47
CA GLY A 6 -15.98 26.28 -26.47
C GLY A 6 -14.45 26.21 -26.60
N PRO A 7 -13.72 25.82 -25.55
CA PRO A 7 -12.26 25.70 -25.63
C PRO A 7 -11.89 24.49 -26.49
N GLU A 8 -11.14 24.79 -27.56
CA GLU A 8 -10.56 23.82 -28.47
C GLU A 8 -9.58 22.88 -27.75
N ASN A 9 -9.69 21.61 -28.16
CA ASN A 9 -8.91 20.46 -27.77
C ASN A 9 -7.40 20.72 -27.98
N ARG A 10 -6.65 21.01 -26.90
CA ARG A 10 -5.18 21.10 -26.96
C ARG A 10 -4.55 19.72 -26.90
N GLY A 11 -4.24 19.25 -28.10
CA GLY A 11 -3.14 18.37 -28.49
C GLY A 11 -2.45 17.55 -27.40
N LEU A 12 -2.66 16.24 -27.49
CA LEU A 12 -1.69 15.20 -27.13
C LEU A 12 -0.58 15.18 -28.19
N ASP A 13 0.21 16.25 -28.27
CA ASP A 13 1.40 16.27 -29.12
C ASP A 13 2.62 16.01 -28.25
N GLY A 14 3.08 14.76 -28.28
CA GLY A 14 4.29 14.30 -27.61
C GLY A 14 5.50 15.11 -28.08
N GLY A 15 6.09 15.87 -27.16
CA GLY A 15 7.32 16.62 -27.39
C GLY A 15 8.53 15.70 -27.56
N PRO A 16 9.54 16.10 -28.36
CA PRO A 16 10.72 15.28 -28.65
C PRO A 16 11.84 15.60 -27.65
N ASP A 17 11.77 15.07 -26.43
CA ASP A 17 12.93 14.88 -25.52
C ASP A 17 12.54 14.07 -24.26
N GLU A 18 11.89 12.91 -24.39
CA GLU A 18 11.85 11.96 -23.28
C GLU A 18 13.12 11.11 -23.36
N THR A 19 14.16 11.53 -22.64
CA THR A 19 15.29 10.65 -22.32
C THR A 19 14.71 9.35 -21.78
N VAL A 20 14.95 8.24 -22.47
CA VAL A 20 14.51 6.92 -22.01
C VAL A 20 15.30 6.66 -20.74
N GLU A 21 14.65 6.77 -19.57
CA GLU A 21 15.23 6.31 -18.33
C GLU A 21 15.55 4.82 -18.49
N VAL A 22 16.82 4.46 -18.37
CA VAL A 22 17.30 3.08 -18.41
C VAL A 22 18.13 2.87 -17.15
N PHE A 23 17.93 1.75 -16.47
CA PHE A 23 18.79 1.35 -15.37
C PHE A 23 20.23 1.15 -15.84
N THR A 24 21.19 1.50 -14.98
CA THR A 24 22.60 1.21 -15.25
C THR A 24 22.83 -0.30 -15.24
N ASP A 25 23.86 -0.77 -15.94
CA ASP A 25 24.21 -2.20 -15.99
C ASP A 25 24.42 -2.81 -14.60
N GLU A 26 24.95 -2.01 -13.65
CA GLU A 26 25.13 -2.43 -12.26
C GLU A 26 23.78 -2.65 -11.54
N VAL A 27 22.82 -1.74 -11.72
CA VAL A 27 21.47 -1.87 -11.16
C VAL A 27 20.77 -3.07 -11.78
N VAL A 28 20.85 -3.22 -13.11
CA VAL A 28 20.27 -4.37 -13.82
C VAL A 28 20.85 -5.68 -13.28
N ALA A 29 22.17 -5.80 -13.16
CA ALA A 29 22.81 -7.01 -12.66
C ALA A 29 22.35 -7.40 -11.25
N ARG A 30 22.19 -6.41 -10.35
CA ARG A 30 21.65 -6.64 -8.98
C ARG A 30 20.19 -7.09 -9.03
N LEU A 31 19.34 -6.39 -9.77
CA LEU A 31 17.92 -6.72 -9.85
C LEU A 31 17.67 -8.07 -10.55
N GLU A 32 18.49 -8.45 -11.53
CA GLU A 32 18.38 -9.75 -12.19
C GLU A 32 18.62 -10.93 -11.26
N GLN A 33 19.51 -10.79 -10.28
CA GLN A 33 19.75 -11.83 -9.29
C GLN A 33 18.50 -12.05 -8.42
N ASP A 34 17.97 -10.96 -7.87
CA ASP A 34 16.75 -10.99 -7.04
C ASP A 34 15.53 -11.43 -7.87
N ALA A 35 15.41 -10.99 -9.13
CA ALA A 35 14.33 -11.36 -10.04
C ALA A 35 14.33 -12.87 -10.34
N LYS A 36 15.50 -13.49 -10.55
CA LYS A 36 15.62 -14.93 -10.75
C LYS A 36 15.11 -15.71 -9.55
N GLU A 37 15.41 -15.25 -8.34
CA GLU A 37 14.90 -15.87 -7.11
C GLU A 37 13.37 -15.76 -7.05
N ILE A 38 12.81 -14.57 -7.26
CA ILE A 38 11.36 -14.35 -7.25
C ILE A 38 10.67 -15.24 -8.30
N ILE A 39 11.16 -15.25 -9.54
CA ILE A 39 10.58 -16.02 -10.65
C ILE A 39 10.59 -17.52 -10.32
N SER A 40 11.65 -18.02 -9.67
CA SER A 40 11.77 -19.44 -9.31
C SER A 40 10.69 -19.95 -8.34
N ARG A 41 10.02 -19.04 -7.62
CA ARG A 41 8.92 -19.37 -6.68
C ARG A 41 7.63 -19.75 -7.39
N TYR A 42 7.53 -19.52 -8.70
CA TYR A 42 6.30 -19.73 -9.46
C TYR A 42 6.47 -20.75 -10.60
N PRO A 43 5.47 -21.62 -10.83
CA PRO A 43 5.49 -22.54 -11.96
C PRO A 43 5.33 -21.84 -13.32
N LYS A 44 4.76 -20.62 -13.32
CA LYS A 44 4.61 -19.77 -14.50
C LYS A 44 5.34 -18.45 -14.25
N PRO A 45 6.34 -18.06 -15.06
CA PRO A 45 7.11 -16.84 -14.82
C PRO A 45 6.25 -15.59 -14.68
N ARG A 46 5.21 -15.45 -15.51
CA ARG A 46 4.27 -14.32 -15.45
C ARG A 46 3.67 -14.07 -14.07
N SER A 47 3.51 -15.10 -13.23
CA SER A 47 2.98 -14.96 -11.86
C SER A 47 3.89 -14.17 -10.93
N ALA A 48 5.16 -13.97 -11.29
CA ALA A 48 6.11 -13.15 -10.55
C ALA A 48 5.96 -11.64 -10.79
N LEU A 49 5.04 -11.19 -11.64
CA LEU A 49 4.94 -9.77 -12.01
C LEU A 49 4.70 -8.84 -10.80
N LEU A 50 3.82 -9.22 -9.87
CA LEU A 50 3.52 -8.41 -8.69
C LEU A 50 4.77 -8.21 -7.80
N PRO A 51 5.45 -9.27 -7.32
CA PRO A 51 6.67 -9.09 -6.53
C PRO A 51 7.81 -8.44 -7.31
N LEU A 52 7.91 -8.60 -8.63
CA LEU A 52 8.90 -7.89 -9.45
C LEU A 52 8.64 -6.37 -9.49
N LEU A 53 7.38 -5.95 -9.54
CA LEU A 53 7.03 -4.52 -9.44
C LEU A 53 7.41 -3.96 -8.05
N HIS A 54 7.24 -4.74 -6.99
CA HIS A 54 7.73 -4.36 -5.66
C HIS A 54 9.27 -4.34 -5.59
N LEU A 55 9.97 -5.25 -6.28
CA LEU A 55 11.43 -5.26 -6.35
C LEU A 55 11.96 -3.98 -7.03
N VAL A 56 11.36 -3.58 -8.15
CA VAL A 56 11.65 -2.31 -8.82
C VAL A 56 11.39 -1.14 -7.87
N GLN A 57 10.24 -1.14 -7.20
CA GLN A 57 9.90 -0.09 -6.23
C GLN A 57 10.86 -0.05 -5.03
N ALA A 58 11.45 -1.19 -4.64
CA ALA A 58 12.48 -1.24 -3.61
C ALA A 58 13.78 -0.55 -4.03
N GLU A 59 14.09 -0.56 -5.33
CA GLU A 59 15.28 0.10 -5.89
C GLU A 59 15.08 1.61 -5.99
N GLU A 60 13.99 2.06 -6.62
CA GLU A 60 13.81 3.47 -7.01
C GLU A 60 12.69 4.21 -6.24
N GLY A 61 11.98 3.53 -5.34
CA GLY A 61 10.88 4.10 -4.53
C GLY A 61 9.54 4.24 -5.26
N HIS A 62 9.52 3.94 -6.56
CA HIS A 62 8.34 3.95 -7.42
C HIS A 62 8.57 2.96 -8.57
N VAL A 63 7.66 2.88 -9.55
CA VAL A 63 7.75 2.02 -10.72
C VAL A 63 7.82 2.93 -11.95
N SER A 64 9.04 3.19 -12.40
CA SER A 64 9.37 4.01 -13.56
C SER A 64 9.11 3.26 -14.88
N LYS A 65 9.23 3.97 -16.01
CA LYS A 65 9.20 3.33 -17.34
C LYS A 65 10.34 2.32 -17.50
N ALA A 66 11.52 2.62 -16.94
CA ALA A 66 12.68 1.73 -16.91
C ALA A 66 12.37 0.45 -16.14
N GLY A 67 11.81 0.59 -14.95
CA GLY A 67 11.38 -0.52 -14.09
C GLY A 67 10.33 -1.41 -14.74
N MET A 68 9.31 -0.82 -15.39
CA MET A 68 8.32 -1.59 -16.13
C MET A 68 8.92 -2.38 -17.29
N ARG A 69 9.88 -1.79 -18.01
CA ARG A 69 10.60 -2.47 -19.09
C ARG A 69 11.46 -3.61 -18.55
N PHE A 70 12.17 -3.40 -17.44
CA PHE A 70 12.91 -4.47 -16.76
C PHE A 70 12.01 -5.66 -16.44
N CYS A 71 10.85 -5.43 -15.81
CA CYS A 71 9.89 -6.50 -15.52
C CYS A 71 9.37 -7.21 -16.79
N ALA A 72 9.13 -6.46 -17.86
CA ALA A 72 8.69 -7.02 -19.14
C ALA A 72 9.74 -7.96 -19.73
N ASP A 73 11.00 -7.53 -19.73
CA ASP A 73 12.15 -8.28 -20.24
C ASP A 73 12.39 -9.56 -19.41
N GLN A 74 12.33 -9.49 -18.07
CA GLN A 74 12.50 -10.66 -17.19
C GLN A 74 11.41 -11.73 -17.38
N LEU A 75 10.20 -11.33 -17.77
CA LEU A 75 9.05 -12.22 -17.87
C LEU A 75 8.70 -12.63 -19.30
N GLY A 76 9.34 -12.03 -20.30
CA GLY A 76 9.00 -12.23 -21.72
C GLY A 76 7.58 -11.78 -22.06
N ILE A 77 7.10 -10.69 -21.46
CA ILE A 77 5.78 -10.09 -21.72
C ILE A 77 5.94 -8.66 -22.25
N THR A 78 4.85 -8.03 -22.69
CA THR A 78 4.93 -6.66 -23.19
C THR A 78 4.94 -5.63 -22.05
N GLN A 79 5.59 -4.49 -22.27
CA GLN A 79 5.54 -3.37 -21.33
C GLN A 79 4.11 -2.85 -21.12
N ALA A 80 3.22 -2.98 -22.12
CA ALA A 80 1.82 -2.62 -22.01
C ALA A 80 1.07 -3.49 -20.97
N GLU A 81 1.36 -4.80 -20.93
CA GLU A 81 0.80 -5.70 -19.92
C GLU A 81 1.32 -5.38 -18.52
N VAL A 82 2.60 -5.01 -18.39
CA VAL A 82 3.17 -4.55 -17.11
C VAL A 82 2.49 -3.25 -16.65
N ASN A 83 2.34 -2.28 -17.55
CA ASN A 83 1.68 -1.01 -17.25
C ASN A 83 0.22 -1.20 -16.85
N ALA A 84 -0.51 -2.13 -17.49
CA ALA A 84 -1.88 -2.46 -17.08
C ALA A 84 -1.94 -2.95 -15.63
N VAL A 85 -1.00 -3.77 -15.18
CA VAL A 85 -0.93 -4.24 -13.79
C VAL A 85 -0.48 -3.15 -12.83
N ALA A 86 0.56 -2.39 -13.19
CA ALA A 86 1.09 -1.28 -12.37
C ALA A 86 0.08 -0.13 -12.19
N THR A 87 -0.87 0.02 -13.12
CA THR A 87 -1.96 1.00 -13.00
C THR A 87 -3.20 0.46 -12.30
N PHE A 88 -3.41 -0.86 -12.32
CA PHE A 88 -4.55 -1.50 -11.69
C PHE A 88 -4.43 -1.56 -10.17
N TYR A 89 -3.25 -1.93 -9.66
CA TYR A 89 -3.01 -2.00 -8.22
C TYR A 89 -2.47 -0.67 -7.68
N THR A 90 -3.15 -0.13 -6.68
CA THR A 90 -2.79 1.15 -6.02
C THR A 90 -1.48 1.09 -5.24
N MET A 91 -0.99 -0.12 -4.89
CA MET A 91 0.24 -0.34 -4.12
C MET A 91 1.52 0.03 -4.89
N TYR A 92 1.44 0.16 -6.22
CA TYR A 92 2.56 0.54 -7.06
C TYR A 92 2.53 2.04 -7.33
N ARG A 93 3.47 2.76 -6.71
CA ARG A 93 3.66 4.18 -7.01
C ARG A 93 4.26 4.30 -8.39
N ARG A 94 3.67 5.14 -9.25
CA ARG A 94 4.21 5.42 -10.61
C ARG A 94 4.90 6.78 -10.71
N ARG A 95 4.97 7.49 -9.60
CA ARG A 95 5.66 8.79 -9.44
C ARG A 95 6.54 8.71 -8.19
N PRO A 96 7.64 9.48 -8.15
CA PRO A 96 8.44 9.60 -6.93
C PRO A 96 7.57 9.92 -5.70
N GLY A 97 8.00 9.45 -4.55
CA GLY A 97 7.38 9.71 -3.26
C GLY A 97 8.45 9.81 -2.18
N GLY A 98 8.02 10.17 -0.97
CA GLY A 98 8.90 10.28 0.17
C GLY A 98 9.25 8.93 0.80
N ASP A 99 10.17 8.99 1.77
CA ASP A 99 10.62 7.83 2.56
C ASP A 99 9.46 7.15 3.32
N TYR A 100 8.42 7.92 3.65
CA TYR A 100 7.25 7.48 4.42
C TYR A 100 5.95 7.75 3.67
N GLN A 101 5.25 6.69 3.29
CA GLN A 101 3.91 6.74 2.73
C GLN A 101 2.90 6.71 3.88
N VAL A 102 2.27 7.85 4.16
CA VAL A 102 1.32 8.05 5.25
C VAL A 102 -0.10 7.96 4.71
N GLY A 103 -0.72 6.79 4.86
CA GLY A 103 -2.09 6.51 4.42
C GLY A 103 -3.10 6.68 5.54
N VAL A 104 -4.13 7.51 5.37
CA VAL A 104 -5.24 7.65 6.33
C VAL A 104 -6.45 6.88 5.83
N CYS A 105 -6.94 5.93 6.62
CA CYS A 105 -8.17 5.21 6.31
C CYS A 105 -9.39 6.12 6.56
N THR A 106 -10.21 6.28 5.53
CA THR A 106 -11.43 7.10 5.53
C THR A 106 -12.66 6.29 5.13
N ASN A 107 -12.53 4.96 5.08
CA ASN A 107 -13.68 4.09 4.85
C ASN A 107 -14.62 4.12 6.06
N THR A 108 -15.86 3.65 5.90
CA THR A 108 -17.04 3.97 6.73
C THR A 108 -16.77 4.06 8.22
N LEU A 109 -16.18 3.03 8.84
CA LEU A 109 -15.96 3.06 10.29
C LEU A 109 -14.89 4.08 10.70
N CYS A 110 -13.77 4.16 9.97
CA CYS A 110 -12.74 5.15 10.27
C CYS A 110 -13.27 6.57 10.04
N ALA A 111 -14.02 6.82 8.96
CA ALA A 111 -14.69 8.10 8.73
C ALA A 111 -15.57 8.52 9.92
N VAL A 112 -16.45 7.62 10.39
CA VAL A 112 -17.30 7.87 11.56
C VAL A 112 -16.49 8.17 12.82
N MET A 113 -15.35 7.51 12.99
CA MET A 113 -14.49 7.66 14.16
C MET A 113 -13.52 8.85 14.06
N GLY A 114 -13.47 9.58 12.93
CA GLY A 114 -12.63 10.79 12.76
C GLY A 114 -11.51 10.68 11.70
N GLY A 115 -11.51 9.66 10.85
CA GLY A 115 -10.53 9.48 9.77
C GLY A 115 -10.51 10.63 8.75
N ASP A 116 -11.69 11.13 8.36
CA ASP A 116 -11.80 12.29 7.46
C ASP A 116 -11.23 13.57 8.09
N GLU A 117 -11.44 13.73 9.39
CA GLU A 117 -10.89 14.85 10.16
C GLU A 117 -9.37 14.77 10.25
N ILE A 118 -8.82 13.58 10.48
CA ILE A 118 -7.37 13.34 10.48
C ILE A 118 -6.78 13.68 9.12
N PHE A 119 -7.35 13.15 8.03
CA PHE A 119 -6.85 13.40 6.68
C PHE A 119 -6.88 14.89 6.33
N SER A 120 -7.98 15.58 6.63
CA SER A 120 -8.11 17.02 6.39
C SER A 120 -7.09 17.82 7.21
N ALA A 121 -6.92 17.48 8.49
CA ALA A 121 -5.98 18.15 9.36
C ALA A 121 -4.51 17.96 8.95
N LEU A 122 -4.16 16.80 8.38
CA LEU A 122 -2.82 16.55 7.84
C LEU A 122 -2.56 17.31 6.54
N LYS A 123 -3.56 17.39 5.64
CA LYS A 123 -3.46 18.20 4.42
C LYS A 123 -3.18 19.67 4.75
N GLU A 124 -3.92 20.23 5.69
CA GLU A 124 -3.72 21.62 6.14
C GLU A 124 -2.37 21.82 6.84
N HIS A 125 -1.95 20.87 7.67
CA HIS A 125 -0.71 20.96 8.43
C HIS A 125 0.55 20.86 7.56
N LEU A 126 0.51 20.00 6.53
CA LEU A 126 1.63 19.77 5.62
C LEU A 126 1.57 20.63 4.35
N ASP A 127 0.46 21.34 4.11
CA ASP A 127 0.14 22.04 2.86
C ASP A 127 0.23 21.13 1.63
N LEU A 128 -0.43 19.96 1.71
CA LEU A 128 -0.42 18.92 0.67
C LEU A 128 -1.82 18.55 0.20
N ALA A 129 -1.94 18.23 -1.09
CA ALA A 129 -3.06 17.47 -1.63
C ALA A 129 -2.86 15.95 -1.47
N ASN A 130 -3.89 15.18 -1.84
CA ASN A 130 -3.81 13.73 -1.85
C ASN A 130 -2.77 13.22 -2.85
N GLY A 131 -1.86 12.36 -2.38
CA GLY A 131 -0.78 11.76 -3.18
C GLY A 131 0.43 12.69 -3.40
N GLU A 132 0.46 13.86 -2.75
CA GLU A 132 1.59 14.78 -2.79
C GLU A 132 2.61 14.48 -1.69
N THR A 133 3.82 15.00 -1.87
CA THR A 133 4.98 14.75 -0.99
C THR A 133 5.52 16.06 -0.47
N THR A 134 5.93 16.08 0.79
CA THR A 134 6.58 17.22 1.43
C THR A 134 7.85 17.65 0.69
N GLU A 135 8.19 18.94 0.75
CA GLU A 135 9.38 19.49 0.04
C GLU A 135 10.71 18.85 0.48
N ASP A 136 10.78 18.38 1.73
CA ASP A 136 11.94 17.65 2.27
C ASP A 136 12.03 16.19 1.77
N GLY A 137 11.07 15.74 0.96
CA GLY A 137 11.03 14.39 0.40
C GLY A 137 10.77 13.29 1.43
N LYS A 138 10.25 13.61 2.62
CA LYS A 138 10.06 12.62 3.70
C LYS A 138 8.69 11.97 3.69
N VAL A 139 7.62 12.74 3.62
CA VAL A 139 6.26 12.24 3.79
C VAL A 139 5.47 12.41 2.50
N THR A 140 4.87 11.31 2.02
CA THR A 140 3.78 11.36 1.04
C THR A 140 2.47 11.10 1.75
N LEU A 141 1.49 11.98 1.59
CA LEU A 141 0.17 11.85 2.22
C LEU A 141 -0.83 11.21 1.27
N GLU A 142 -1.49 10.14 1.71
CA GLU A 142 -2.48 9.41 0.91
C GLU A 142 -3.78 9.19 1.66
N HIS A 143 -4.88 9.38 0.95
CA HIS A 143 -6.19 8.85 1.30
C HIS A 143 -6.23 7.38 0.90
N VAL A 144 -6.48 6.50 1.86
CA VAL A 144 -6.56 5.06 1.62
C VAL A 144 -7.92 4.50 2.02
N GLU A 145 -8.29 3.41 1.36
CA GLU A 145 -9.50 2.66 1.67
C GLU A 145 -9.33 1.77 2.92
N CYS A 146 -10.25 0.84 3.13
CA CYS A 146 -10.26 -0.04 4.29
C CYS A 146 -8.96 -0.86 4.42
N ASN A 147 -8.23 -0.64 5.52
CA ASN A 147 -7.05 -1.45 5.91
C ASN A 147 -7.38 -2.64 6.82
N ALA A 148 -8.65 -3.03 6.93
CA ALA A 148 -9.13 -4.16 7.72
C ALA A 148 -8.75 -4.16 9.23
N ALA A 149 -8.48 -2.98 9.81
CA ALA A 149 -8.15 -2.80 11.24
C ALA A 149 -9.23 -1.98 11.97
N CYS A 150 -10.49 -2.28 11.67
CA CYS A 150 -11.67 -1.55 12.12
C CYS A 150 -11.85 -1.54 13.65
N ASP A 151 -11.39 -2.58 14.33
CA ASP A 151 -11.36 -2.71 15.78
C ASP A 151 -10.44 -1.69 16.48
N PHE A 152 -9.61 -0.98 15.72
CA PHE A 152 -8.66 0.04 16.18
C PHE A 152 -8.86 1.42 15.53
N ALA A 153 -10.00 1.64 14.88
CA ALA A 153 -10.31 2.89 14.19
C ALA A 153 -10.25 4.12 15.12
N PRO A 154 -9.79 5.30 14.63
CA PRO A 154 -9.24 5.57 13.30
C PRO A 154 -7.81 5.06 13.12
N VAL A 155 -7.51 4.57 11.91
CA VAL A 155 -6.22 3.97 11.57
C VAL A 155 -5.46 4.82 10.54
N VAL A 156 -4.21 5.13 10.87
CA VAL A 156 -3.21 5.63 9.93
C VAL A 156 -2.20 4.51 9.68
N MET A 157 -1.68 4.44 8.46
CA MET A 157 -0.66 3.46 8.07
C MET A 157 0.58 4.20 7.57
N VAL A 158 1.75 3.76 8.00
CA VAL A 158 3.03 4.29 7.50
C VAL A 158 3.85 3.13 6.97
N ASN A 159 4.11 3.12 5.65
CA ASN A 159 4.88 2.05 4.99
C ASN A 159 4.40 0.62 5.35
N TRP A 160 3.08 0.42 5.39
CA TRP A 160 2.40 -0.84 5.75
C TRP A 160 2.34 -1.19 7.24
N GLU A 161 2.86 -0.32 8.11
CA GLU A 161 2.77 -0.48 9.55
C GLU A 161 1.61 0.32 10.15
N PHE A 162 0.95 -0.24 11.17
CA PHE A 162 -0.30 0.29 11.72
C PHE A 162 -0.09 1.28 12.87
N PHE A 163 -0.71 2.45 12.74
CA PHE A 163 -0.85 3.46 13.79
C PHE A 163 -2.34 3.55 14.14
N ASP A 164 -2.68 2.95 15.26
CA ASP A 164 -4.05 2.73 15.70
C ASP A 164 -4.54 3.90 16.57
N ASN A 165 -5.87 3.98 16.76
CA ASN A 165 -6.54 4.96 17.64
C ASN A 165 -6.05 6.40 17.43
N GLN A 166 -5.79 6.77 16.18
CA GLN A 166 -5.23 8.08 15.87
C GLN A 166 -6.26 9.19 16.04
N THR A 167 -5.75 10.37 16.34
CA THR A 167 -6.46 11.63 16.42
C THR A 167 -5.75 12.65 15.53
N PRO A 168 -6.38 13.78 15.17
CA PRO A 168 -5.69 14.83 14.42
C PRO A 168 -4.40 15.29 15.10
N ALA A 169 -4.39 15.38 16.43
CA ALA A 169 -3.21 15.80 17.18
C ALA A 169 -2.08 14.74 17.19
N THR A 170 -2.40 13.46 17.34
CA THR A 170 -1.39 12.39 17.31
C THR A 170 -0.85 12.19 15.89
N ALA A 171 -1.70 12.30 14.87
CA ALA A 171 -1.28 12.17 13.48
C ALA A 171 -0.36 13.31 13.03
N LYS A 172 -0.60 14.56 13.46
CA LYS A 172 0.32 15.67 13.20
C LYS A 172 1.68 15.45 13.84
N ARG A 173 1.72 15.01 15.10
CA ARG A 173 2.99 14.67 15.76
C ARG A 173 3.71 13.54 15.03
N LEU A 174 2.99 12.50 14.61
CA LEU A 174 3.54 11.39 13.84
C LEU A 174 4.26 11.90 12.58
N VAL A 175 3.61 12.73 11.75
CA VAL A 175 4.26 13.22 10.52
C VAL A 175 5.43 14.17 10.81
N ASP A 176 5.35 14.98 11.86
CA ASP A 176 6.45 15.86 12.27
C ASP A 176 7.67 15.05 12.75
N ASP A 177 7.45 14.03 13.57
CA ASP A 177 8.48 13.11 14.06
C ASP A 177 9.17 12.38 12.89
N LEU A 178 8.40 11.90 11.91
CA LEU A 178 8.93 11.26 10.70
C LEU A 178 9.82 12.22 9.88
N ARG A 179 9.39 13.48 9.72
CA ARG A 179 10.16 14.50 8.98
C ARG A 179 11.44 14.90 9.71
N LEU A 180 11.42 14.90 11.04
CA LEU A 180 12.59 15.14 11.88
C LEU A 180 13.52 13.92 11.98
N GLY A 181 13.13 12.77 11.45
CA GLY A 181 13.91 11.53 11.50
C GLY A 181 13.93 10.88 12.88
N ALA A 182 12.91 11.13 13.70
CA ALA A 182 12.75 10.45 14.98
C ALA A 182 12.51 8.95 14.77
N ASP A 183 12.94 8.14 15.73
CA ASP A 183 12.62 6.72 15.76
C ASP A 183 11.19 6.52 16.24
N VAL A 184 10.29 6.24 15.30
CA VAL A 184 8.87 6.05 15.54
C VAL A 184 8.54 4.56 15.47
N ALA A 185 7.84 4.06 16.48
CA ALA A 185 7.33 2.70 16.51
C ALA A 185 5.84 2.67 16.14
N PRO A 186 5.40 1.72 15.29
CA PRO A 186 3.99 1.48 15.05
C PRO A 186 3.29 0.95 16.31
N THR A 187 1.96 1.05 16.35
CA THR A 187 1.17 0.57 17.49
C THR A 187 1.18 -0.96 17.56
N ARG A 188 1.24 -1.60 16.40
CA ARG A 188 1.38 -3.04 16.21
C ARG A 188 2.45 -3.28 15.14
N GLY A 189 3.21 -4.35 15.30
CA GLY A 189 4.34 -4.66 14.42
C GLY A 189 5.69 -4.35 15.08
N PRO A 190 6.73 -4.13 14.28
CA PRO A 190 8.09 -4.16 14.75
C PRO A 190 8.49 -2.88 15.50
N ALA A 191 9.61 -2.92 16.23
CA ALA A 191 9.97 -1.84 17.17
C ALA A 191 10.33 -0.49 16.52
N SER A 192 10.45 -0.42 15.19
CA SER A 192 10.79 0.78 14.43
C SER A 192 10.28 0.70 12.99
N LEU A 193 10.12 1.85 12.33
CA LEU A 193 9.72 1.87 10.92
C LEU A 193 10.88 1.56 9.97
N CYS A 194 10.54 0.95 8.83
CA CYS A 194 11.42 0.89 7.68
C CYS A 194 11.02 1.97 6.65
N THR A 195 11.94 2.32 5.75
CA THR A 195 11.65 3.22 4.62
C THR A 195 10.76 2.54 3.58
N TRP A 196 10.14 3.33 2.70
CA TRP A 196 9.27 2.81 1.64
C TRP A 196 9.98 1.80 0.72
N LYS A 197 11.26 2.04 0.43
CA LYS A 197 12.11 1.13 -0.35
C LYS A 197 12.34 -0.21 0.38
N GLN A 198 12.59 -0.16 1.68
CA GLN A 198 12.75 -1.36 2.50
C GLN A 198 11.44 -2.14 2.63
N ALA A 199 10.32 -1.45 2.88
CA ALA A 199 9.00 -2.09 2.91
C ALA A 199 8.67 -2.76 1.57
N SER A 200 8.98 -2.09 0.45
CA SER A 200 8.82 -2.66 -0.89
C SER A 200 9.70 -3.89 -1.12
N ARG A 201 10.91 -3.94 -0.52
CA ARG A 201 11.77 -5.13 -0.57
C ARG A 201 11.13 -6.32 0.16
N VAL A 202 10.52 -6.07 1.32
CA VAL A 202 9.76 -7.11 2.05
C VAL A 202 8.58 -7.60 1.21
N LEU A 203 7.83 -6.70 0.58
CA LEU A 203 6.71 -7.05 -0.30
C LEU A 203 7.14 -7.75 -1.61
N ALA A 204 8.38 -7.54 -2.08
CA ALA A 204 8.97 -8.33 -3.14
C ALA A 204 9.28 -9.79 -2.70
N GLY A 205 9.14 -10.06 -1.40
CA GLY A 205 9.28 -11.37 -0.78
C GLY A 205 10.69 -11.64 -0.24
N PHE A 206 11.44 -10.60 0.13
CA PHE A 206 12.71 -10.74 0.86
C PHE A 206 12.49 -10.38 2.33
N ASP A 207 12.46 -11.41 3.17
CA ASP A 207 12.21 -11.30 4.61
C ASP A 207 13.27 -10.43 5.30
N ASP A 208 12.83 -9.53 6.17
CA ASP A 208 13.68 -8.65 6.98
C ASP A 208 13.87 -9.16 8.43
N GLY A 209 13.27 -10.29 8.77
CA GLY A 209 13.31 -10.97 10.06
C GLY A 209 12.28 -10.47 11.07
N ARG A 210 11.38 -9.56 10.69
CA ARG A 210 10.58 -8.76 11.65
C ARG A 210 9.11 -9.14 11.71
N ALA A 211 8.65 -10.05 10.83
CA ALA A 211 7.24 -10.42 10.71
C ALA A 211 6.59 -10.92 12.01
N GLY A 212 7.37 -11.48 12.93
CA GLY A 212 6.91 -11.97 14.24
C GLY A 212 6.95 -10.96 15.38
N GLU A 213 7.45 -9.74 15.14
CA GLU A 213 7.55 -8.72 16.18
C GLU A 213 6.19 -8.09 16.52
N GLY A 214 6.09 -7.50 17.71
CA GLY A 214 4.91 -6.76 18.16
C GLY A 214 3.73 -7.62 18.60
N VAL A 215 2.60 -6.94 18.84
CA VAL A 215 1.36 -7.57 19.27
C VAL A 215 0.54 -7.98 18.05
N GLN A 216 0.32 -9.29 17.90
CA GLN A 216 -0.42 -9.87 16.76
C GLN A 216 -1.94 -9.74 16.91
N ALA A 217 -2.46 -9.79 18.14
CA ALA A 217 -3.86 -9.55 18.46
C ALA A 217 -3.96 -8.81 19.79
N ALA A 218 -4.69 -7.69 19.83
CA ALA A 218 -4.86 -6.91 21.05
C ALA A 218 -6.30 -7.01 21.60
N ALA A 219 -6.55 -6.35 22.72
CA ALA A 219 -7.79 -6.50 23.48
C ALA A 219 -9.08 -6.29 22.65
N PRO A 220 -9.20 -5.29 21.75
CA PRO A 220 -10.38 -5.13 20.91
C PRO A 220 -10.68 -6.36 20.04
N SER A 221 -9.67 -6.93 19.38
CA SER A 221 -9.80 -8.12 18.53
C SER A 221 -10.19 -9.37 19.33
N LEU A 222 -9.78 -9.44 20.61
CA LEU A 222 -10.01 -10.59 21.49
C LEU A 222 -11.30 -10.49 22.32
N ALA A 223 -12.02 -9.36 22.26
CA ALA A 223 -13.19 -9.10 23.11
C ALA A 223 -14.28 -10.18 22.96
N GLY A 224 -14.56 -10.59 21.72
CA GLY A 224 -15.54 -11.65 21.45
C GLY A 224 -15.11 -13.02 21.99
N LEU A 225 -13.82 -13.36 21.89
CA LEU A 225 -13.27 -14.61 22.41
C LEU A 225 -13.33 -14.66 23.93
N GLU A 226 -13.00 -13.56 24.60
CA GLU A 226 -13.07 -13.47 26.05
C GLU A 226 -14.52 -13.59 26.54
N LEU A 227 -15.46 -12.93 25.86
CA LEU A 227 -16.89 -13.06 26.17
C LEU A 227 -17.37 -14.51 25.99
N ALA A 228 -16.96 -15.18 24.92
CA ALA A 228 -17.33 -16.58 24.68
C ALA A 228 -16.84 -17.49 25.80
N ARG A 229 -15.57 -17.37 26.20
CA ARG A 229 -15.00 -18.15 27.31
C ARG A 229 -15.73 -17.92 28.62
N ARG A 230 -16.02 -16.67 28.96
CA ARG A 230 -16.75 -16.31 30.18
C ARG A 230 -18.14 -16.92 30.25
N ASN A 231 -18.80 -17.10 29.10
CA ASN A 231 -20.13 -17.69 29.03
C ASN A 231 -20.12 -19.21 28.73
N GLY A 232 -18.94 -19.83 28.62
CA GLY A 232 -18.82 -21.23 28.23
C GLY A 232 -19.36 -21.53 26.82
N TRP A 233 -19.38 -20.53 25.93
CA TRP A 233 -19.83 -20.72 24.56
C TRP A 233 -18.80 -21.50 23.76
N THR A 234 -19.27 -22.52 23.05
CA THR A 234 -18.48 -23.31 22.11
C THR A 234 -19.14 -23.24 20.74
N ALA A 235 -18.34 -23.29 19.67
CA ALA A 235 -18.90 -23.49 18.34
C ALA A 235 -19.67 -24.83 18.31
N PRO A 236 -20.79 -24.92 17.57
CA PRO A 236 -21.44 -26.19 17.29
C PRO A 236 -20.46 -27.18 16.65
N ASP A 237 -20.63 -28.48 16.87
CA ASP A 237 -19.86 -29.49 16.16
C ASP A 237 -20.15 -29.34 14.65
N PRO A 238 -19.13 -29.18 13.78
CA PRO A 238 -19.34 -29.11 12.34
C PRO A 238 -20.10 -30.32 11.76
N ASN A 239 -20.03 -31.48 12.42
CA ASN A 239 -20.77 -32.69 12.02
C ASN A 239 -22.26 -32.64 12.38
N ASP A 240 -22.64 -31.76 13.32
CA ASP A 240 -24.02 -31.54 13.76
C ASP A 240 -24.68 -30.34 13.06
N LEU A 241 -23.98 -29.71 12.11
CA LEU A 241 -24.56 -28.63 11.31
C LEU A 241 -25.63 -29.19 10.37
N PRO A 242 -26.80 -28.52 10.24
CA PRO A 242 -27.80 -28.92 9.27
C PRO A 242 -27.18 -28.89 7.87
N SER A 243 -27.39 -29.97 7.10
CA SER A 243 -26.99 -29.98 5.69
C SER A 243 -27.63 -28.79 4.98
N PRO A 244 -26.90 -28.09 4.07
CA PRO A 244 -27.49 -27.03 3.29
C PRO A 244 -28.79 -27.54 2.68
N SER A 245 -29.91 -26.86 2.93
CA SER A 245 -31.17 -27.22 2.31
C SER A 245 -30.96 -27.21 0.80
N GLN A 246 -31.17 -28.34 0.12
CA GLN A 246 -31.27 -28.36 -1.33
C GLN A 246 -32.55 -27.61 -1.71
N GLY A 247 -32.45 -26.29 -1.80
CA GLY A 247 -33.54 -25.36 -2.09
C GLY A 247 -33.15 -24.47 -3.25
N GLU A 248 -33.61 -24.89 -4.43
CA GLU A 248 -33.86 -24.06 -5.63
C GLU A 248 -32.69 -23.27 -6.23
N GLU A 249 -31.80 -23.98 -6.94
CA GLU A 249 -31.30 -23.44 -8.22
C GLU A 249 -32.49 -23.33 -9.19
N GLY A 250 -33.22 -22.23 -9.10
CA GLY A 250 -34.42 -21.99 -9.88
C GLY A 250 -34.69 -20.49 -10.06
N ALA A 251 -34.34 -19.98 -11.24
CA ALA A 251 -34.74 -18.70 -11.83
C ALA A 251 -34.12 -17.41 -11.24
N LYS A 252 -33.02 -16.96 -11.85
CA LYS A 252 -33.01 -15.79 -12.77
C LYS A 252 -31.69 -15.70 -13.53
#